data_AF-A0A7W8CKL1-F1
#
_entry.id   AF-A0A7W8CKL1-F1
#
_cell.length_a   1.000
_cell.length_b   1.000
_cell.length_c   1.000
_cell.angle_alpha   90.00
_cell.angle_beta   90.00
_cell.angle_gamma   90.00
#
_symmetry.space_group_name_H-M   'P 1'
#
loop_
_entity.id
_entity.type
_entity.pdbx_description
1 polymer ?
#
loop_
_entity_poly.entity_id
_entity_poly.type
_entity_poly.pdbx_seq_one_letter_code
_entity_poly.pdbx_strand_id
1 'polypeptide(L)'
;MSDLSGRQRLDTPRLSRRRLTPQFDVEAAGRFGESFARFLGTGRYLAMQTVFVVVWILLNLFALSLRWDPYPFILLNLAFSTQAAYAAPLILLAQNRQENRDRVALEEDRRRAEQTKADTEYLARELAALRLAVGEVVTRDYLRRELEELRDLLNQQLPSKGGTGKKKRANQAAQASDSPDSAEPAETDSGIAATEE
;
A
#
# COMPACT_ATOMS: atom_id res chain seq x y z
N MET A 1 -3.63 31.45 -58.22
CA MET A 1 -4.94 30.89 -57.85
C MET A 1 -5.05 29.55 -58.56
N SER A 2 -4.57 28.50 -57.90
CA SER A 2 -4.55 27.14 -58.43
C SER A 2 -4.84 26.23 -57.24
N ASP A 3 -6.13 25.94 -57.11
CA ASP A 3 -6.72 25.18 -56.02
C ASP A 3 -6.27 23.72 -55.99
N LEU A 4 -6.17 23.23 -54.77
CA LEU A 4 -5.63 21.96 -54.31
C LEU A 4 -6.51 20.79 -54.75
N SER A 5 -6.23 20.20 -55.91
CA SER A 5 -6.88 18.97 -56.34
C SER A 5 -6.14 17.74 -55.77
N GLY A 6 -6.86 16.92 -55.00
CA GLY A 6 -6.63 15.48 -54.97
C GLY A 6 -5.59 14.92 -53.99
N ARG A 7 -5.81 15.09 -52.67
CA ARG A 7 -5.31 14.11 -51.69
C ARG A 7 -6.46 13.52 -50.90
N GLN A 8 -7.29 12.76 -51.59
CA GLN A 8 -8.29 11.89 -50.99
C GLN A 8 -7.57 10.69 -50.37
N ARG A 9 -7.21 10.81 -49.09
CA ARG A 9 -6.63 9.73 -48.30
C ARG A 9 -7.67 8.60 -48.16
N LEU A 10 -7.41 7.51 -48.86
CA LEU A 10 -8.23 6.30 -48.95
C LEU A 10 -7.69 5.17 -48.05
N ASP A 11 -7.21 5.50 -46.85
CA ASP A 11 -6.54 4.55 -45.95
C ASP A 11 -7.26 4.31 -44.61
N THR A 12 -8.56 4.55 -44.54
CA THR A 12 -9.34 4.15 -43.35
C THR A 12 -10.20 2.94 -43.70
N PRO A 13 -9.79 1.70 -43.37
CA PRO A 13 -10.70 0.59 -43.47
C PRO A 13 -11.86 0.82 -42.49
N ARG A 14 -13.01 1.27 -43.02
CA ARG A 14 -14.27 1.30 -42.28
C ARG A 14 -14.75 -0.13 -42.11
N LEU A 15 -14.12 -0.86 -41.19
CA LEU A 15 -14.64 -2.11 -40.64
C LEU A 15 -15.81 -1.76 -39.71
N SER A 16 -16.92 -1.34 -40.31
CA SER A 16 -18.21 -1.30 -39.63
C SER A 16 -18.72 -2.73 -39.47
N ARG A 17 -18.00 -3.54 -38.68
CA ARG A 17 -18.48 -4.83 -38.20
C ARG A 17 -19.59 -4.51 -37.22
N ARG A 18 -20.81 -4.42 -37.74
CA ARG A 18 -22.05 -4.34 -36.97
C ARG A 18 -22.14 -5.61 -36.13
N ARG A 19 -21.47 -5.60 -34.97
CA ARG A 19 -21.58 -6.64 -33.97
C ARG A 19 -23.00 -6.53 -33.42
N LEU A 20 -23.89 -7.34 -33.97
CA LEU A 20 -25.14 -7.74 -33.31
C LEU A 20 -24.76 -8.65 -32.13
N THR A 21 -24.09 -8.09 -31.12
CA THR A 21 -24.06 -8.74 -29.82
C THR A 21 -25.45 -8.49 -29.22
N PRO A 22 -26.26 -9.52 -28.95
CA PRO A 22 -27.41 -9.33 -28.08
C PRO A 22 -26.84 -8.73 -26.79
N GLN A 23 -27.16 -7.45 -26.53
CA GLN A 23 -26.84 -6.80 -25.29
C GLN A 23 -27.78 -7.40 -24.25
N PHE A 24 -27.44 -8.61 -23.78
CA PHE A 24 -27.96 -9.09 -22.52
C PHE A 24 -27.67 -7.98 -21.51
N ASP A 25 -28.72 -7.45 -20.89
CA ASP A 25 -28.64 -6.34 -19.97
C ASP A 25 -27.86 -6.78 -18.72
N VAL A 26 -26.53 -6.66 -18.81
CA VAL A 26 -25.58 -7.04 -17.76
C VAL A 26 -25.84 -6.22 -16.50
N GLU A 27 -26.41 -5.02 -16.65
CA GLU A 27 -26.81 -4.12 -15.56
C GLU A 27 -27.99 -4.70 -14.77
N ALA A 28 -28.99 -5.25 -15.47
CA ALA A 28 -30.11 -5.94 -14.83
C ALA A 28 -29.62 -7.19 -14.08
N ALA A 29 -28.86 -8.06 -14.75
CA ALA A 29 -28.28 -9.25 -14.12
C ALA A 29 -27.38 -8.91 -12.91
N GLY A 30 -26.63 -7.79 -12.97
CA GLY A 30 -25.79 -7.31 -11.88
C GLY A 30 -26.58 -6.88 -10.64
N ARG A 31 -27.69 -6.14 -10.81
CA ARG A 31 -28.59 -5.76 -9.71
C ARG A 31 -29.30 -6.97 -9.09
N PHE A 32 -29.68 -7.95 -9.91
CA PHE A 32 -30.23 -9.22 -9.43
C PHE A 32 -29.19 -10.01 -8.63
N GLY A 33 -27.96 -10.14 -9.13
CA GLY A 33 -26.87 -10.84 -8.44
C GLY A 33 -26.54 -10.24 -7.06
N GLU A 34 -26.51 -8.91 -6.94
CA GLU A 34 -26.24 -8.22 -5.68
C GLU A 34 -27.36 -8.37 -4.65
N SER A 35 -28.61 -8.50 -5.12
CA SER A 35 -29.76 -8.79 -4.26
C SER A 35 -29.78 -10.27 -3.86
N PHE A 36 -29.47 -11.17 -4.79
CA PHE A 36 -29.32 -12.61 -4.51
C PHE A 36 -28.19 -12.91 -3.54
N ALA A 37 -27.04 -12.24 -3.66
CA ALA A 37 -25.91 -12.42 -2.75
C ALA A 37 -26.28 -11.99 -1.32
N ARG A 38 -26.97 -10.86 -1.16
CA ARG A 38 -27.50 -10.42 0.15
C ARG A 38 -28.56 -11.37 0.70
N PHE A 39 -29.39 -11.93 -0.17
CA PHE A 39 -30.43 -12.89 0.19
C PHE A 39 -29.86 -14.24 0.64
N LEU A 40 -28.89 -14.79 -0.09
CA LEU A 40 -28.20 -16.05 0.21
C LEU A 40 -27.26 -15.95 1.42
N GLY A 41 -26.67 -14.77 1.66
CA GLY A 41 -25.83 -14.52 2.84
C GLY A 41 -26.60 -14.39 4.16
N THR A 42 -27.93 -14.24 4.09
CA THR A 42 -28.78 -14.18 5.28
C THR A 42 -29.31 -15.59 5.61
N GLY A 43 -29.14 -16.08 6.85
CA GLY A 43 -29.63 -17.40 7.28
C GLY A 43 -31.16 -17.64 7.10
N ARG A 44 -31.89 -16.58 6.77
CA ARG A 44 -33.32 -16.59 6.46
C ARG A 44 -33.66 -17.37 5.18
N TYR A 45 -32.76 -17.43 4.19
CA TYR A 45 -32.96 -18.25 3.00
C TYR A 45 -33.00 -19.75 3.34
N LEU A 46 -32.01 -20.21 4.12
CA LEU A 46 -31.95 -21.62 4.56
C LEU A 46 -33.21 -21.99 5.36
N ALA A 47 -33.64 -21.13 6.28
CA ALA A 47 -34.86 -21.36 7.05
C ALA A 47 -36.11 -21.50 6.15
N MET A 48 -36.28 -20.61 5.17
CA MET A 48 -37.41 -20.66 4.25
C MET A 48 -37.37 -21.91 3.35
N GLN A 49 -36.18 -22.28 2.86
CA GLN A 49 -35.97 -23.49 2.05
C GLN A 49 -36.28 -24.76 2.85
N THR A 50 -35.84 -24.85 4.11
CA THR A 50 -36.15 -25.99 4.98
C THR A 50 -37.64 -26.08 5.26
N VAL A 51 -38.30 -24.95 5.57
CA VAL A 51 -39.76 -24.93 5.77
C VAL A 51 -40.49 -25.40 4.51
N PHE A 52 -40.07 -24.95 3.32
CA PHE A 52 -40.66 -25.39 2.06
C PHE A 52 -40.54 -26.91 1.87
N VAL A 53 -39.36 -27.49 2.12
CA VAL A 53 -39.15 -28.94 2.03
C VAL A 53 -40.02 -29.69 3.04
N VAL A 54 -40.09 -29.22 4.28
CA VAL A 54 -40.94 -29.84 5.33
C VAL A 54 -42.41 -29.79 4.94
N VAL A 55 -42.91 -28.63 4.49
CA VAL A 55 -44.31 -28.46 4.04
C VAL A 55 -44.60 -29.38 2.86
N TRP A 56 -43.67 -29.51 1.92
CA TRP A 56 -43.82 -30.42 0.78
C TRP A 56 -43.93 -31.88 1.20
N ILE A 57 -43.05 -32.33 2.10
CA ILE A 57 -43.08 -33.68 2.66
C ILE A 57 -44.42 -33.92 3.38
N LEU A 58 -44.88 -32.96 4.21
CA LEU A 58 -46.15 -33.06 4.91
C LEU A 58 -47.34 -33.14 3.95
N LEU A 59 -47.38 -32.27 2.93
CA LEU A 59 -48.44 -32.27 1.92
C LEU A 59 -48.49 -33.61 1.17
N ASN A 60 -47.33 -34.18 0.83
CA ASN A 60 -47.24 -35.49 0.22
C ASN A 60 -47.74 -36.62 1.16
N LEU A 61 -47.40 -36.54 2.45
CA LEU A 61 -47.86 -37.48 3.48
C LEU A 61 -49.39 -37.45 3.69
N PHE A 62 -50.01 -36.27 3.60
CA PHE A 62 -51.48 -36.13 3.66
C PHE A 62 -52.17 -36.50 2.33
N ALA A 63 -51.49 -36.27 1.20
CA ALA A 63 -51.96 -36.64 -0.14
C ALA A 63 -51.73 -38.13 -0.49
N LEU A 64 -51.27 -38.94 0.47
CA LEU A 64 -50.96 -40.37 0.29
C LEU A 64 -52.17 -41.20 -0.19
N SER A 65 -53.40 -40.77 0.15
CA SER A 65 -54.63 -41.38 -0.37
C SER A 65 -54.78 -41.30 -1.89
N LEU A 66 -54.12 -40.34 -2.56
CA LEU A 66 -54.13 -40.19 -4.03
C LEU A 66 -52.84 -40.71 -4.71
N ARG A 67 -51.85 -41.22 -3.96
CA ARG A 67 -50.54 -41.68 -4.49
C ARG A 67 -49.88 -40.71 -5.48
N TRP A 68 -50.01 -39.39 -5.24
CA TRP A 68 -49.55 -38.37 -6.19
C TRP A 68 -48.03 -38.42 -6.43
N ASP A 69 -47.23 -38.76 -5.42
CA ASP A 69 -45.77 -38.95 -5.57
C ASP A 69 -45.23 -39.91 -4.48
N PRO A 70 -45.21 -41.24 -4.76
CA PRO A 70 -44.73 -42.27 -3.84
C PRO A 70 -43.22 -42.14 -3.52
N TYR A 71 -42.80 -42.68 -2.38
CA TYR A 71 -41.37 -42.76 -2.00
C TYR A 71 -40.53 -43.37 -3.13
N PRO A 72 -39.45 -42.73 -3.65
CA PRO A 72 -38.69 -41.60 -3.11
C PRO A 72 -38.94 -40.26 -3.86
N PHE A 73 -40.06 -39.58 -3.58
CA PHE A 73 -40.39 -38.19 -3.96
C PHE A 73 -39.74 -37.68 -5.27
N ILE A 74 -40.08 -38.29 -6.40
CA ILE A 74 -39.37 -38.07 -7.68
C ILE A 74 -39.52 -36.63 -8.17
N LEU A 75 -40.67 -36.00 -7.87
CA LEU A 75 -40.97 -34.63 -8.29
C LEU A 75 -40.13 -33.62 -7.51
N LEU A 76 -39.92 -33.84 -6.21
CA LEU A 76 -39.06 -32.99 -5.39
C LEU A 76 -37.61 -33.08 -5.87
N ASN A 77 -37.14 -34.29 -6.15
CA ASN A 77 -35.80 -34.50 -6.66
C ASN A 77 -35.58 -33.86 -8.05
N LEU A 78 -36.58 -33.97 -8.94
CA LEU A 78 -36.54 -33.35 -10.26
C LEU A 78 -36.52 -31.82 -10.17
N ALA A 79 -37.32 -31.24 -9.28
CA ALA A 79 -37.35 -29.81 -9.02
C ALA A 79 -35.99 -29.31 -8.49
N PHE A 80 -35.39 -30.00 -7.52
CA PHE A 80 -34.08 -29.64 -6.98
C PHE A 80 -32.97 -29.78 -8.02
N SER A 81 -33.03 -30.82 -8.87
CA SER A 81 -32.08 -31.01 -9.98
C SER A 81 -32.14 -29.85 -10.97
N THR A 82 -33.34 -29.38 -11.29
CA THR A 82 -33.54 -28.24 -12.19
C THR A 82 -33.13 -26.92 -11.52
N GLN A 83 -33.41 -26.77 -10.21
CA GLN A 83 -32.97 -25.63 -9.41
C GLN A 83 -31.43 -25.50 -9.44
N ALA A 84 -30.72 -26.60 -9.21
CA ALA A 84 -29.26 -26.62 -9.28
C ALA A 84 -28.74 -26.31 -10.70
N ALA A 85 -29.39 -26.88 -11.74
CA ALA A 85 -29.00 -26.66 -13.13
C ALA A 85 -29.13 -25.18 -13.55
N TYR A 86 -30.18 -24.47 -13.11
CA TYR A 86 -30.36 -23.05 -13.40
C TYR A 86 -29.51 -22.13 -12.51
N ALA A 87 -29.08 -22.60 -11.34
CA ALA A 87 -28.19 -21.83 -10.47
C ALA A 87 -26.80 -21.63 -11.10
N ALA A 88 -26.25 -22.64 -11.78
CA ALA A 88 -24.92 -22.58 -12.39
C ALA A 88 -24.69 -21.37 -13.34
N PRO A 89 -25.55 -21.10 -14.36
CA PRO A 89 -25.37 -19.94 -15.23
C PRO A 89 -25.56 -18.61 -14.50
N LEU A 90 -26.47 -18.53 -13.52
CA LEU A 90 -26.65 -17.32 -12.70
C LEU A 90 -25.42 -17.02 -11.84
N ILE A 91 -24.81 -18.06 -11.26
CA ILE A 91 -23.58 -17.93 -10.48
C ILE A 91 -22.43 -17.47 -11.38
N LEU A 92 -22.30 -18.03 -12.59
CA LEU A 92 -21.28 -17.61 -13.57
C LEU A 92 -21.43 -16.13 -13.95
N LEU A 93 -22.66 -15.64 -14.12
CA LEU A 93 -22.92 -14.22 -14.38
C LEU A 93 -22.53 -13.33 -13.19
N ALA A 94 -22.82 -13.77 -11.96
CA ALA A 94 -22.44 -13.05 -10.76
C ALA A 94 -20.91 -13.02 -10.58
N GLN A 95 -20.22 -14.14 -10.84
CA GLN A 95 -18.77 -14.28 -10.70
C GLN A 95 -18.00 -13.40 -11.71
N ASN A 96 -18.38 -13.39 -12.99
CA ASN A 96 -17.72 -12.54 -14.00
C ASN A 96 -17.73 -11.05 -13.63
N ARG A 97 -18.79 -10.57 -12.95
CA ARG A 97 -18.87 -9.18 -12.48
C ARG A 97 -18.00 -8.94 -11.26
N GLN A 98 -18.00 -9.87 -10.31
CA GLN A 98 -17.14 -9.79 -9.13
C GLN A 98 -15.67 -9.70 -9.56
N GLU A 99 -15.23 -10.57 -10.47
CA GLU A 99 -13.88 -10.60 -11.00
C GLU A 99 -13.51 -9.28 -11.73
N ASN A 100 -14.44 -8.71 -12.50
CA ASN A 100 -14.19 -7.42 -13.16
C ASN A 100 -14.04 -6.27 -12.15
N ARG A 101 -14.86 -6.23 -11.09
CA ARG A 101 -14.73 -5.23 -10.01
C ARG A 101 -13.43 -5.40 -9.24
N ASP A 102 -13.08 -6.63 -8.90
CA ASP A 102 -11.84 -6.96 -8.20
C ASP A 102 -10.62 -6.59 -9.06
N ARG A 103 -10.68 -6.83 -10.38
CA ARG A 103 -9.66 -6.41 -11.33
C ARG A 103 -9.48 -4.89 -11.36
N VAL A 104 -10.56 -4.12 -11.47
CA VAL A 104 -10.49 -2.65 -11.47
C VAL A 104 -9.91 -2.13 -10.15
N ALA A 105 -10.35 -2.67 -9.01
CA ALA A 105 -9.82 -2.31 -7.71
C ALA A 105 -8.31 -2.59 -7.61
N LEU A 106 -7.85 -3.73 -8.13
CA LEU A 106 -6.44 -4.11 -8.14
C LEU A 106 -5.60 -3.24 -9.09
N GLU A 107 -6.15 -2.86 -10.25
CA GLU A 107 -5.51 -1.91 -11.17
C GLU A 107 -5.37 -0.51 -10.55
N GLU A 108 -6.38 -0.03 -9.83
CA GLU A 108 -6.31 1.23 -9.09
C GLU A 108 -5.27 1.17 -7.96
N ASP A 109 -5.25 0.09 -7.19
CA ASP A 109 -4.30 -0.09 -6.09
C ASP A 109 -2.86 -0.08 -6.59
N ARG A 110 -2.60 -0.78 -7.72
CA ARG A 110 -1.29 -0.73 -8.40
C ARG A 110 -0.91 0.69 -8.81
N ARG A 111 -1.82 1.46 -9.41
CA ARG A 111 -1.55 2.86 -9.80
C ARG A 111 -1.25 3.73 -8.58
N ARG A 112 -1.99 3.56 -7.49
CA ARG A 112 -1.75 4.30 -6.23
C ARG A 112 -0.40 3.94 -5.63
N ALA A 113 -0.02 2.67 -5.65
CA ALA A 113 1.29 2.22 -5.17
C ALA A 113 2.43 2.80 -6.02
N GLU A 114 2.29 2.84 -7.34
CA GLU A 114 3.26 3.47 -8.25
C GLU A 114 3.42 4.97 -7.96
N GLN A 115 2.31 5.70 -7.79
CA GLN A 115 2.32 7.12 -7.42
C GLN A 115 2.98 7.36 -6.07
N THR A 116 2.58 6.60 -5.04
CA THR A 116 3.15 6.71 -3.69
C THR A 116 4.65 6.44 -3.70
N LYS A 117 5.10 5.46 -4.50
CA LYS A 117 6.52 5.17 -4.68
C LYS A 117 7.25 6.35 -5.33
N ALA A 118 6.70 6.91 -6.41
CA ALA A 118 7.29 8.07 -7.09
C ALA A 118 7.37 9.29 -6.17
N ASP A 119 6.31 9.57 -5.42
CA ASP A 119 6.27 10.67 -4.45
C ASP A 119 7.30 10.47 -3.33
N THR A 120 7.46 9.23 -2.84
CA THR A 120 8.47 8.91 -1.83
C THR A 120 9.88 9.07 -2.39
N GLU A 121 10.14 8.63 -3.62
CA GLU A 121 11.44 8.83 -4.28
C GLU A 121 11.72 10.31 -4.52
N TYR A 122 10.70 11.10 -4.88
CA TYR A 122 10.82 12.54 -5.05
C TYR A 122 11.16 13.23 -3.71
N LEU A 123 10.40 12.95 -2.65
CA LEU A 123 10.65 13.48 -1.31
C LEU A 123 12.03 13.08 -0.79
N ALA A 124 12.47 11.85 -1.04
CA ALA A 124 13.80 11.40 -0.64
C ALA A 124 14.92 12.18 -1.37
N ARG A 125 14.75 12.46 -2.67
CA ARG A 125 15.70 13.28 -3.45
C ARG A 125 15.72 14.72 -2.95
N GLU A 126 14.55 15.31 -2.71
CA GLU A 126 14.48 16.68 -2.20
C GLU A 126 15.03 16.80 -0.79
N LEU A 127 14.78 15.81 0.08
CA LEU A 127 15.38 15.77 1.42
C LEU A 127 16.91 15.64 1.35
N ALA A 128 17.43 14.86 0.41
CA ALA A 128 18.87 14.73 0.20
C ALA A 128 19.48 16.06 -0.30
N ALA A 129 18.83 16.72 -1.27
CA ALA A 129 19.25 18.03 -1.77
C ALA A 129 19.21 19.10 -0.66
N LEU A 130 18.13 19.15 0.11
CA LEU A 130 17.98 20.04 1.26
C LEU A 130 19.05 19.77 2.32
N ARG A 131 19.34 18.50 2.62
CA ARG A 131 20.39 18.11 3.57
C ARG A 131 21.76 18.59 3.12
N LEU A 132 22.09 18.50 1.82
CA LEU A 132 23.35 19.01 1.29
C LEU A 132 23.42 20.53 1.39
N ALA A 133 22.36 21.24 0.98
CA ALA A 133 22.29 22.70 1.06
C ALA A 133 22.40 23.22 2.52
N VAL A 134 21.71 22.60 3.47
CA VAL A 134 21.83 22.94 4.90
C VAL A 134 23.19 22.54 5.46
N GLY A 135 23.75 21.41 5.04
CA GLY A 135 25.09 20.96 5.44
C GLY A 135 26.18 21.94 5.03
N GLU A 136 26.03 22.60 3.88
CA GLU A 136 26.95 23.66 3.43
C GLU A 136 26.76 24.97 4.22
N VAL A 137 25.52 25.40 4.48
CA VAL A 137 25.22 26.70 5.13
C VAL A 137 25.42 26.69 6.66
N VAL A 138 25.34 25.52 7.30
CA VAL A 138 25.62 25.34 8.74
C VAL A 138 27.01 24.71 8.92
N THR A 139 28.01 25.19 8.18
CA THR A 139 29.38 24.73 8.45
C THR A 139 29.80 25.19 9.84
N ARG A 140 30.41 24.30 10.63
CA ARG A 140 30.93 24.58 11.98
C ARG A 140 31.77 25.87 12.01
N ASP A 141 32.46 26.18 10.92
CA ASP A 141 33.29 27.37 10.77
C ASP A 141 32.49 28.66 10.65
N TYR A 142 31.29 28.65 10.05
CA TYR A 142 30.41 29.82 10.01
C TYR A 142 29.85 30.12 11.40
N LEU A 143 29.33 29.11 12.12
CA LEU A 143 28.92 29.27 13.52
C LEU A 143 30.08 29.70 14.42
N ARG A 144 31.30 29.20 14.18
CA ARG A 144 32.48 29.64 14.92
C ARG A 144 32.81 31.10 14.65
N ARG A 145 32.81 31.53 13.39
CA ARG A 145 33.06 32.93 13.04
C ARG A 145 32.02 33.86 13.65
N GLU A 146 30.74 33.51 13.56
CA GLU A 146 29.69 34.36 14.11
C GLU A 146 29.71 34.42 15.63
N LEU A 147 30.04 33.32 16.31
CA LEU A 147 30.28 33.31 17.75
C LEU A 147 31.51 34.12 18.15
N GLU A 148 32.60 34.06 17.37
CA GLU A 148 33.83 34.84 17.61
C GLU A 148 33.58 36.34 17.39
N GLU A 149 32.83 36.70 16.36
CA GLU A 149 32.44 38.07 16.04
C GLU A 149 31.51 38.64 17.12
N LEU A 150 30.50 37.87 17.56
CA LEU A 150 29.65 38.23 18.70
C LEU A 150 30.48 38.39 19.99
N ARG A 151 31.42 37.48 20.25
CA ARG A 151 32.35 37.56 21.40
C ARG A 151 33.14 38.86 21.34
N ASP A 152 33.69 39.21 20.20
CA ASP A 152 34.50 40.42 20.03
C ASP A 152 33.70 41.70 20.19
N LEU A 153 32.48 41.75 19.63
CA LEU A 153 31.57 42.88 19.83
C LEU A 153 31.22 43.07 21.31
N LEU A 154 30.95 41.98 22.04
CA LEU A 154 30.72 42.01 23.49
C LEU A 154 31.96 42.48 24.26
N ASN A 155 33.15 41.98 23.92
CA ASN A 155 34.40 42.34 24.59
C ASN A 155 34.82 43.79 24.31
N GLN A 156 34.45 44.33 23.16
CA GLN A 156 34.65 45.73 22.80
C GLN A 156 33.68 46.66 23.54
N GLN A 157 32.50 46.17 23.94
CA GLN A 157 31.55 46.88 24.79
C GLN A 157 31.89 46.79 26.30
N LEU A 158 32.69 45.82 26.74
CA LEU A 158 33.28 45.82 28.09
C LEU A 158 34.67 46.48 28.06
N PRO A 159 34.82 47.77 28.38
CA PRO A 159 36.14 48.35 28.58
C PRO A 159 36.86 47.57 29.69
N SER A 160 38.04 47.05 29.35
CA SER A 160 38.94 46.34 30.25
C SER A 160 39.04 47.06 31.60
N LYS A 161 38.46 46.44 32.62
CA LYS A 161 38.67 46.79 34.02
C LYS A 161 39.14 45.54 34.75
N GLY A 162 40.42 45.23 34.62
CA GLY A 162 41.08 44.26 35.51
C GLY A 162 42.37 43.65 34.98
N GLY A 163 43.52 44.15 35.46
CA GLY A 163 44.67 43.29 35.74
C GLY A 163 45.94 43.49 34.91
N THR A 164 46.64 44.60 35.11
CA THR A 164 48.08 44.70 34.87
C THR A 164 48.85 43.87 35.90
N GLY A 165 49.73 42.97 35.46
CA GLY A 165 50.56 42.15 36.34
C GLY A 165 51.82 41.60 35.67
N LYS A 166 52.91 42.36 35.76
CA LYS A 166 54.32 41.99 35.48
C LYS A 166 54.64 40.50 35.71
N LYS A 167 55.43 39.90 34.81
CA LYS A 167 56.79 39.40 35.11
C LYS A 167 57.58 38.99 33.87
N LYS A 168 58.52 39.85 33.52
CA LYS A 168 59.71 39.60 32.72
C LYS A 168 60.78 39.06 33.67
N ARG A 169 61.12 37.76 33.61
CA ARG A 169 62.43 37.17 34.00
C ARG A 169 62.38 35.64 33.97
N ALA A 170 63.34 35.08 33.22
CA ALA A 170 64.01 33.78 33.39
C ALA A 170 64.05 33.00 32.07
N ASN A 171 65.02 33.37 31.24
CA ASN A 171 65.68 32.44 30.32
C ASN A 171 66.63 31.56 31.16
N GLN A 172 66.89 30.34 30.70
CA GLN A 172 67.87 29.34 31.20
C GLN A 172 67.49 28.50 32.43
N ALA A 173 66.95 27.31 32.19
CA ALA A 173 67.47 26.06 32.75
C ALA A 173 66.90 24.84 31.99
N ALA A 174 67.82 23.99 31.53
CA ALA A 174 67.63 22.57 31.20
C ALA A 174 66.82 22.20 29.94
N GLN A 175 67.45 22.43 28.79
CA GLN A 175 67.44 21.46 27.69
C GLN A 175 68.75 20.65 27.80
N ALA A 176 68.67 19.38 28.24
CA ALA A 176 69.63 18.30 27.97
C ALA A 176 69.24 17.00 28.70
N SER A 177 69.44 15.87 28.02
CA SER A 177 69.33 14.46 28.45
C SER A 177 67.90 13.93 28.60
N ASP A 178 67.48 12.80 28.05
CA ASP A 178 68.10 11.74 27.23
C ASP A 178 66.93 10.87 26.71
N SER A 179 67.02 10.33 25.50
CA SER A 179 66.21 9.17 25.03
C SER A 179 67.18 7.99 24.92
N PRO A 180 66.76 6.70 24.81
CA PRO A 180 65.43 6.08 24.93
C PRO A 180 65.47 4.81 25.84
N ASP A 181 64.32 4.28 26.30
CA ASP A 181 64.25 2.82 26.52
C ASP A 181 62.81 2.26 26.52
N SER A 182 62.65 1.27 25.64
CA SER A 182 61.78 0.08 25.62
C SER A 182 60.75 -0.13 26.74
N ALA A 183 59.50 -0.41 26.36
CA ALA A 183 58.80 -1.69 26.64
C ALA A 183 57.26 -1.53 26.56
N GLU A 184 56.66 -1.98 25.45
CA GLU A 184 55.50 -2.88 25.52
C GLU A 184 55.99 -4.18 26.22
N PRO A 185 55.19 -4.91 27.02
CA PRO A 185 53.85 -5.36 26.63
C PRO A 185 52.83 -5.40 27.79
N ALA A 186 51.55 -5.66 27.48
CA ALA A 186 50.78 -6.77 28.05
C ALA A 186 49.28 -6.56 27.80
N GLU A 187 48.76 -7.44 26.94
CA GLU A 187 47.38 -7.88 26.98
C GLU A 187 46.98 -8.25 28.41
N THR A 188 45.75 -7.92 28.81
CA THR A 188 45.06 -8.63 29.88
C THR A 188 43.66 -8.95 29.39
N ASP A 189 43.58 -10.16 28.85
CA ASP A 189 42.43 -11.05 28.90
C ASP A 189 41.79 -11.04 30.28
N SER A 190 40.45 -10.94 30.34
CA SER A 190 39.59 -11.91 31.05
C SER A 190 38.18 -11.34 31.24
N GLY A 191 37.23 -12.21 30.89
CA GLY A 191 35.85 -11.85 30.64
C GLY A 191 34.99 -11.52 31.85
N ILE A 192 33.82 -10.98 31.52
CA ILE A 192 32.66 -10.96 32.40
C ILE A 192 31.56 -11.74 31.69
N ALA A 193 31.42 -12.99 32.12
CA ALA A 193 30.18 -13.75 32.04
C ALA A 193 29.42 -13.54 33.37
N ALA A 194 28.18 -13.08 33.29
CA ALA A 194 27.07 -13.37 34.20
C ALA A 194 25.82 -12.69 33.59
N THR A 195 24.83 -13.37 33.01
CA THR A 195 23.74 -14.20 33.60
C THR A 195 22.82 -13.46 34.58
N GLU A 196 21.52 -13.77 34.43
CA GLU A 196 20.34 -13.43 35.27
C GLU A 196 19.63 -12.11 34.86
N GLU A 197 18.34 -12.05 34.51
CA GLU A 197 17.19 -12.98 34.47
C GLU A 197 16.35 -12.77 33.20
#